data_AF-A0A370SJZ3-F1
#
_entry.id   AF-A0A370SJZ3-F1
#
_cell.length_a   1.000
_cell.length_b   1.000
_cell.length_c   1.000
_cell.angle_alpha   90.00
_cell.angle_beta   90.00
_cell.angle_gamma   90.00
#
_symmetry.space_group_name_H-M   'P 1'
#
loop_
_entity.id
_entity.type
_entity.pdbx_description
1 polymer ?
#
loop_
_entity_poly.entity_id
_entity_poly.type
_entity_poly.pdbx_seq_one_letter_code
_entity_poly.pdbx_strand_id
1 'polypeptide(L)'
;MNAVIPSSDLAPVYRKALKTWRPVILYFASEHCPACETAGPVFRKIAAPYRLRANIYMLNTRESPRHPLVTGTPTVLFYKHGRLVKTLKGIGTEETLAADFARHIGKTKAPAVPRKQRHDVVWLRQSLRQLCTIPRGRSLRGCAVPM
;
A
#
# COMPACT_ATOMS: atom_id res chain seq x y z
N MET A 1 -18.40 -23.09 -1.63
CA MET A 1 -19.11 -22.46 -2.77
C MET A 1 -18.51 -21.08 -2.98
N ASN A 2 -17.73 -20.87 -4.05
CA ASN A 2 -17.16 -19.56 -4.35
C ASN A 2 -18.25 -18.68 -4.96
N ALA A 3 -18.71 -17.67 -4.23
CA ALA A 3 -19.66 -16.70 -4.76
C ALA A 3 -18.99 -15.95 -5.93
N VAL A 4 -19.39 -16.29 -7.15
CA VAL A 4 -18.99 -15.56 -8.34
C VAL A 4 -19.94 -14.38 -8.46
N ILE A 5 -19.57 -13.24 -7.90
CA ILE A 5 -20.29 -11.99 -8.21
C ILE A 5 -19.90 -11.59 -9.63
N PRO A 6 -20.86 -11.52 -10.58
CA PRO A 6 -20.57 -11.02 -11.90
C PRO A 6 -20.13 -9.57 -11.78
N SER A 7 -19.12 -9.19 -12.56
CA SER A 7 -18.55 -7.85 -12.49
C SER A 7 -19.58 -6.75 -12.77
N SER A 8 -20.72 -7.07 -13.39
CA SER A 8 -21.87 -6.18 -13.64
C SER A 8 -22.45 -5.55 -12.38
N ASP A 9 -22.44 -6.26 -11.25
CA ASP A 9 -23.11 -5.81 -10.01
C ASP A 9 -22.23 -4.84 -9.20
N LEU A 10 -21.00 -4.63 -9.67
CA LEU A 10 -20.05 -3.72 -9.04
C LEU A 10 -20.20 -2.30 -9.59
N ALA A 11 -20.01 -1.33 -8.70
CA ALA A 11 -19.95 0.09 -9.08
C ALA A 11 -18.94 0.31 -10.24
N PRO A 12 -19.19 1.29 -11.14
CA PRO A 12 -18.36 1.51 -12.33
C PRO A 12 -16.86 1.65 -12.04
N VAL A 13 -16.51 2.27 -10.91
CA VAL A 13 -15.13 2.41 -10.44
C VAL A 13 -14.43 1.08 -10.18
N TYR A 14 -15.12 0.11 -9.57
CA TYR A 14 -14.57 -1.23 -9.34
C TYR A 14 -14.44 -2.01 -10.65
N ARG A 15 -15.45 -1.92 -11.52
CA ARG A 15 -15.38 -2.53 -12.85
C ARG A 15 -14.15 -2.04 -13.62
N LYS A 16 -13.87 -0.74 -13.59
CA LYS A 16 -12.68 -0.15 -14.22
C LYS A 16 -11.39 -0.65 -13.59
N ALA A 17 -11.31 -0.69 -12.25
CA ALA A 17 -10.12 -1.16 -11.54
C ALA A 17 -9.81 -2.65 -11.79
N LEU A 18 -10.84 -3.48 -11.98
CA LEU A 18 -10.73 -4.91 -12.24
C LEU A 18 -10.39 -5.26 -13.69
N LYS A 19 -10.47 -4.31 -14.64
CA LYS A 19 -10.05 -4.47 -16.03
C LYS A 19 -8.53 -4.41 -16.17
N THR A 20 -7.85 -5.40 -15.58
CA THR A 20 -6.39 -5.54 -15.68
C THR A 20 -6.00 -7.01 -15.65
N TRP A 21 -4.86 -7.33 -16.25
CA TRP A 21 -4.27 -8.66 -16.16
C TRP A 21 -3.62 -8.91 -14.80
N ARG A 22 -3.20 -7.86 -14.10
CA ARG A 22 -2.56 -7.97 -12.78
C ARG A 22 -3.60 -8.32 -11.70
N PRO A 23 -3.24 -9.10 -10.66
CA PRO A 23 -4.11 -9.30 -9.52
C PRO A 23 -4.49 -7.96 -8.87
N VAL A 24 -5.73 -7.84 -8.41
CA VAL A 24 -6.24 -6.63 -7.74
C VAL A 24 -6.61 -6.99 -6.31
N ILE A 25 -6.09 -6.23 -5.34
CA ILE A 25 -6.41 -6.38 -3.92
C ILE A 25 -7.10 -5.11 -3.47
N LEU A 26 -8.30 -5.26 -2.91
CA LEU A 26 -9.08 -4.17 -2.33
C LEU A 26 -9.14 -4.36 -0.81
N TYR A 27 -8.57 -3.42 -0.07
CA TYR A 27 -8.66 -3.35 1.39
C TYR A 27 -9.68 -2.27 1.77
N PHE A 28 -10.77 -2.67 2.39
CA PHE A 28 -11.83 -1.76 2.86
C PHE A 28 -11.66 -1.50 4.36
N ALA A 29 -11.54 -0.24 4.72
CA ALA A 29 -11.47 0.24 6.10
C ALA A 29 -12.41 1.42 6.34
N SER A 30 -12.65 1.69 7.62
CA SER A 30 -13.41 2.85 8.09
C SER A 30 -12.62 3.55 9.19
N GLU A 31 -12.75 4.87 9.29
CA GLU A 31 -12.11 5.70 10.32
C GLU A 31 -12.65 5.38 11.73
N HIS A 32 -13.89 4.90 11.83
CA HIS A 32 -14.53 4.54 13.10
C HIS A 32 -14.41 3.04 13.41
N CYS A 33 -13.31 2.40 12.99
CA CYS A 33 -13.09 0.99 13.25
C CYS A 33 -11.76 0.78 14.01
N PRO A 34 -11.81 0.42 15.32
CA PRO A 34 -10.59 0.26 16.11
C PRO A 34 -9.70 -0.89 15.58
N ALA A 35 -10.31 -1.95 15.03
CA ALA A 35 -9.56 -3.02 14.39
C ALA A 35 -8.84 -2.58 13.11
N CYS A 36 -9.30 -1.52 12.43
CA CYS A 36 -8.64 -1.02 11.21
C CYS A 36 -7.34 -0.27 11.52
N GLU A 37 -7.23 0.34 12.70
CA GLU A 37 -6.07 1.13 13.11
C GLU A 37 -4.81 0.28 13.20
N THR A 38 -4.91 -0.88 13.84
CA THR A 38 -3.83 -1.87 13.92
C THR A 38 -3.64 -2.61 12.59
N ALA A 39 -4.73 -2.86 11.87
CA ALA A 39 -4.71 -3.63 10.63
C ALA A 39 -4.05 -2.93 9.44
N GLY A 40 -4.30 -1.62 9.29
CA GLY A 40 -3.81 -0.85 8.15
C GLY A 40 -2.28 -0.89 8.01
N PRO A 41 -1.50 -0.65 9.09
CA PRO A 41 -0.04 -0.78 9.08
C PRO A 41 0.45 -2.18 8.73
N VAL A 42 -0.14 -3.24 9.31
CA VAL A 42 0.23 -4.64 9.04
C VAL A 42 -0.03 -4.99 7.57
N PHE A 43 -1.21 -4.63 7.06
CA PHE A 43 -1.55 -4.82 5.66
C PHE A 43 -0.57 -4.10 4.74
N ARG A 44 -0.22 -2.83 5.02
CA ARG A 44 0.75 -2.07 4.21
C ARG A 44 2.13 -2.71 4.21
N LYS A 45 2.59 -3.23 5.35
CA LYS A 45 3.89 -3.92 5.47
C LYS A 45 3.93 -5.17 4.57
N ILE A 46 2.88 -5.99 4.61
CA ILE A 46 2.79 -7.21 3.78
C ILE A 46 2.56 -6.87 2.30
N ALA A 47 1.78 -5.83 2.01
CA ALA A 47 1.43 -5.42 0.65
C ALA A 47 2.59 -4.73 -0.09
N ALA A 48 3.46 -4.02 0.62
CA ALA A 48 4.61 -3.30 0.07
C ALA A 48 5.43 -4.12 -0.94
N PRO A 49 5.82 -5.38 -0.64
CA PRO A 49 6.56 -6.21 -1.59
C PRO A 49 5.78 -6.60 -2.86
N TYR A 50 4.46 -6.48 -2.88
CA TYR A 50 3.62 -6.91 -4.01
C TYR A 50 3.16 -5.76 -4.92
N ARG A 51 3.50 -4.50 -4.61
CA ARG A 51 3.05 -3.31 -5.38
C ARG A 51 3.43 -3.34 -6.87
N LEU A 52 4.52 -4.01 -7.23
CA LEU A 52 4.95 -4.17 -8.63
C LEU A 52 4.26 -5.33 -9.36
N ARG A 53 3.62 -6.25 -8.63
CA ARG A 53 2.96 -7.44 -9.21
C ARG A 53 1.46 -7.35 -9.18
N ALA A 54 0.89 -6.65 -8.20
CA ALA A 54 -0.55 -6.50 -8.04
C ALA A 54 -0.94 -5.03 -7.89
N ASN A 55 -2.18 -4.71 -8.24
CA ASN A 55 -2.77 -3.40 -7.98
C ASN A 55 -3.44 -3.45 -6.60
N ILE A 56 -2.95 -2.66 -5.66
CA ILE A 56 -3.39 -2.71 -4.26
C ILE A 56 -4.05 -1.38 -3.92
N TYR A 57 -5.32 -1.43 -3.55
CA TYR A 57 -6.12 -0.25 -3.21
C TYR A 57 -6.54 -0.33 -1.75
N MET A 58 -6.27 0.74 -0.99
CA MET A 58 -6.85 0.95 0.33
C MET A 58 -8.00 1.93 0.18
N LEU A 59 -9.19 1.51 0.57
CA LEU A 59 -10.45 2.20 0.31
C LEU A 59 -11.14 2.50 1.64
N ASN A 60 -11.58 3.75 1.80
CA ASN A 60 -12.45 4.14 2.90
C ASN A 60 -13.91 3.82 2.51
N THR A 61 -14.64 3.10 3.35
CA THR A 61 -16.05 2.75 3.09
C THR A 61 -16.99 3.95 3.07
N ARG A 62 -16.59 5.12 3.61
CA ARG A 62 -17.37 6.36 3.55
C ARG A 62 -17.25 7.07 2.21
N GLU A 63 -16.06 7.03 1.61
CA GLU A 63 -15.73 7.73 0.36
C GLU A 63 -15.93 6.85 -0.87
N SER A 64 -15.83 5.54 -0.70
CA SER A 64 -15.95 4.57 -1.77
C SER A 64 -17.37 4.00 -1.86
N PRO A 65 -17.88 3.69 -3.06
CA PRO A 65 -19.20 3.10 -3.21
C PRO A 65 -19.29 1.75 -2.49
N ARG A 66 -20.48 1.41 -1.99
CA ARG A 66 -20.67 0.17 -1.24
C ARG A 66 -20.38 -1.05 -2.12
N HIS A 67 -19.54 -1.95 -1.62
CA HIS A 67 -19.26 -3.23 -2.28
C HIS A 67 -20.15 -4.32 -1.68
N PRO A 68 -20.85 -5.15 -2.48
CA PRO A 68 -21.85 -6.11 -1.98
C PRO A 68 -21.29 -7.15 -0.99
N LEU A 69 -20.04 -7.57 -1.20
CA LEU A 69 -19.35 -8.52 -0.32
C LEU A 69 -18.78 -7.92 0.97
N VAL A 70 -18.75 -6.59 1.08
CA VAL A 70 -18.18 -5.90 2.24
C VAL A 70 -19.31 -5.60 3.21
N THR A 71 -19.54 -6.54 4.12
CA THR A 71 -20.51 -6.37 5.21
C THR A 71 -19.93 -5.62 6.41
N GLY A 72 -18.62 -5.59 6.56
CA GLY A 72 -17.93 -4.91 7.66
C GLY A 72 -16.45 -4.65 7.34
N THR A 73 -15.79 -3.87 8.19
CA THR A 73 -14.38 -3.51 8.07
C THR A 73 -13.58 -4.04 9.26
N PRO A 74 -12.29 -4.39 9.11
CA PRO A 74 -11.53 -4.42 7.85
C PRO A 74 -11.91 -5.63 6.99
N THR A 75 -12.01 -5.47 5.67
CA THR A 75 -12.24 -6.58 4.73
C THR A 75 -11.27 -6.50 3.57
N VAL A 76 -10.69 -7.65 3.19
CA VAL A 76 -9.76 -7.75 2.05
C VAL A 76 -10.36 -8.63 0.98
N LEU A 77 -10.45 -8.10 -0.25
CA LEU A 77 -10.91 -8.84 -1.42
C LEU A 77 -9.74 -9.04 -2.38
N PHE A 78 -9.53 -10.29 -2.80
CA PHE A 78 -8.55 -10.65 -3.81
C PHE A 78 -9.27 -10.96 -5.11
N TYR A 79 -8.83 -10.30 -6.17
CA TYR A 79 -9.32 -10.50 -7.53
C TYR A 79 -8.18 -10.93 -8.46
N LYS A 80 -8.48 -11.89 -9.33
CA LYS A 80 -7.57 -12.36 -10.38
C LYS A 80 -8.36 -12.49 -11.68
N HIS A 81 -7.86 -11.88 -12.76
CA HIS A 81 -8.58 -11.81 -14.05
C HIS A 81 -10.02 -11.30 -13.91
N GLY A 82 -10.22 -10.27 -13.08
CA GLY A 82 -11.54 -9.69 -12.80
C GLY A 82 -12.50 -10.58 -12.00
N ARG A 83 -12.08 -11.77 -11.54
CA ARG A 83 -12.89 -12.68 -10.72
C ARG A 83 -12.41 -12.66 -9.27
N LEU A 84 -13.36 -12.67 -8.34
CA LEU A 84 -13.06 -12.80 -6.93
C LEU A 84 -12.49 -14.20 -6.65
N VAL A 85 -11.29 -14.26 -6.07
CA VAL A 85 -10.62 -15.52 -5.70
C VAL A 85 -10.64 -15.78 -4.21
N LYS A 86 -10.66 -14.73 -3.38
CA LYS A 86 -10.66 -14.85 -1.92
C LYS A 86 -11.28 -13.61 -1.28
N THR A 87 -11.97 -13.83 -0.17
CA THR A 87 -12.48 -12.79 0.71
C THR A 87 -11.98 -13.09 2.12
N LEU A 88 -11.38 -12.08 2.76
CA LEU A 88 -10.99 -12.11 4.15
C LEU A 88 -11.85 -11.10 4.91
N LYS A 89 -12.66 -11.60 5.83
CA LYS A 89 -13.37 -10.77 6.83
C LYS A 89 -12.38 -10.55 7.97
N GLY A 90 -11.67 -9.43 7.94
CA GLY A 90 -10.50 -9.17 8.78
C GLY A 90 -9.18 -9.48 8.07
N ILE A 91 -8.08 -9.14 8.74
CA ILE A 91 -6.71 -9.39 8.27
C ILE A 91 -6.01 -10.55 9.01
N GLY A 92 -6.61 -11.11 10.06
CA GLY A 92 -6.01 -12.21 10.82
C GLY A 92 -4.65 -11.82 11.43
N THR A 93 -3.71 -12.77 11.45
CA THR A 93 -2.31 -12.54 11.85
C THR A 93 -1.43 -12.19 10.64
N GLU A 94 -0.25 -11.59 10.89
CA GLU A 94 0.70 -11.21 9.83
C GLU A 94 1.06 -12.41 8.93
N GLU A 95 1.22 -13.59 9.51
CA GLU A 95 1.60 -14.82 8.82
C GLU A 95 0.47 -15.32 7.91
N THR A 96 -0.77 -15.31 8.41
CA THR A 96 -1.92 -15.76 7.62
C THR A 96 -2.16 -14.85 6.41
N LEU A 97 -2.06 -13.53 6.60
CA LEU A 97 -2.20 -12.57 5.52
C LEU A 97 -1.04 -12.70 4.53
N ALA A 98 0.21 -12.86 5.00
CA ALA A 98 1.35 -13.09 4.13
C ALA A 98 1.21 -14.38 3.29
N ALA A 99 0.68 -15.44 3.88
CA ALA A 99 0.40 -16.70 3.19
C ALA A 99 -0.68 -16.53 2.10
N ASP A 100 -1.76 -15.79 2.37
CA ASP A 100 -2.79 -15.49 1.38
C ASP A 100 -2.25 -14.66 0.20
N PHE A 101 -1.42 -13.65 0.48
CA PHE A 101 -0.73 -12.88 -0.57
C PHE A 101 0.16 -13.77 -1.43
N ALA A 102 0.99 -14.61 -0.80
CA ALA A 102 1.89 -15.53 -1.52
C ALA A 102 1.11 -16.55 -2.36
N ARG A 103 -0.02 -17.05 -1.86
CA ARG A 103 -0.88 -18.02 -2.56
C ARG A 103 -1.60 -17.42 -3.77
N HIS A 104 -2.14 -16.21 -3.64
CA HIS A 104 -3.01 -15.63 -4.66
C HIS A 104 -2.29 -14.73 -5.67
N ILE A 105 -1.21 -14.05 -5.26
CA ILE A 105 -0.39 -13.18 -6.13
C ILE A 105 0.84 -13.93 -6.66
N GLY A 106 1.30 -14.95 -5.94
CA GLY A 106 2.48 -15.75 -6.25
C GLY A 106 3.70 -15.37 -5.39
N LYS A 107 4.67 -16.29 -5.26
CA LYS A 107 5.92 -16.04 -4.52
C LYS A 107 6.66 -14.86 -5.15
N THR A 108 6.88 -13.80 -4.38
CA THR A 108 7.64 -12.63 -4.83
C THR A 108 9.04 -12.72 -4.25
N LYS A 109 10.09 -12.55 -5.06
CA LYS A 109 11.40 -12.16 -4.52
C LYS A 109 11.15 -10.82 -3.84
N ALA A 110 11.22 -10.78 -2.50
CA ALA A 110 10.94 -9.57 -1.73
C ALA A 110 11.61 -8.38 -2.44
N PRO A 111 10.86 -7.36 -2.90
CA PRO A 111 11.48 -6.11 -3.28
C PRO A 111 12.34 -5.70 -2.10
N ALA A 112 13.60 -5.39 -2.37
CA ALA A 112 14.53 -4.94 -1.36
C ALA A 112 13.79 -3.97 -0.45
N VAL A 113 13.65 -4.34 0.84
CA VAL A 113 13.07 -3.47 1.85
C VAL A 113 13.71 -2.10 1.62
N PRO A 114 12.96 -1.01 1.41
CA PRO A 114 13.57 0.30 1.27
C PRO A 114 14.41 0.47 2.53
N ARG A 115 15.74 0.42 2.40
CA ARG A 115 16.63 0.61 3.55
C ARG A 115 16.20 1.96 4.09
N LYS A 116 15.59 1.96 5.29
CA LYS A 116 15.26 3.19 6.01
C LYS A 116 16.52 4.04 5.90
N GLN A 117 16.45 5.18 5.20
CA GLN A 117 17.59 6.06 5.14
C GLN A 117 17.86 6.45 6.59
N ARG A 118 18.95 5.94 7.16
CA ARG A 118 19.40 6.33 8.48
C ARG A 118 19.92 7.75 8.30
N HIS A 119 19.03 8.72 8.40
CA HIS A 119 19.39 10.11 8.70
C HIS A 119 19.83 10.16 10.17
N ASP A 120 20.89 9.42 10.46
CA ASP A 120 21.53 9.39 11.78
C ASP A 120 22.09 10.80 12.07
N VAL A 121 22.29 11.13 13.34
CA VAL A 121 22.89 12.40 13.78
C VAL A 121 24.24 12.63 13.12
N VAL A 122 24.97 11.58 12.76
CA VAL A 122 26.23 11.67 11.98
C VAL A 122 25.97 12.17 10.54
N TRP A 123 24.96 11.63 9.86
CA TRP A 123 24.57 12.06 8.50
C TRP A 123 24.01 13.49 8.49
N LEU A 124 23.18 13.85 9.49
CA LEU A 124 22.67 15.20 9.67
C LEU A 124 23.82 16.20 9.91
N ARG A 125 24.76 15.88 10.81
CA ARG A 125 25.94 16.73 11.05
C ARG A 125 26.81 16.91 9.80
N GLN A 126 27.01 15.85 9.02
CA GLN A 126 27.79 15.93 7.78
C GLN A 126 27.10 16.79 6.72
N SER A 127 25.77 16.66 6.59
CA SER A 127 24.98 17.41 5.61
C SER A 127 24.85 18.89 5.97
N LEU A 128 24.65 19.19 7.26
CA LEU A 128 24.60 20.57 7.76
C LEU A 128 25.95 21.32 7.63
N ARG A 129 27.08 20.60 7.59
CA ARG A 129 28.41 21.20 7.34
C ARG A 129 28.59 21.70 5.91
N GLN A 130 27.86 21.14 4.94
CA GLN A 130 27.92 21.51 3.53
C GLN A 130 26.90 22.59 3.15
N LEU A 131 25.99 22.93 4.05
CA LEU A 131 25.07 24.04 3.85
C LEU A 131 25.80 25.33 4.22
N CYS A 132 26.05 26.18 3.23
CA CYS A 132 26.43 27.56 3.48
C CYS A 132 25.27 28.22 4.22
N THR A 133 25.46 28.50 5.51
CA THR A 133 24.57 29.42 6.21
C THR A 133 24.65 30.73 5.47
N ILE A 134 23.52 31.29 5.04
CA ILE A 134 23.49 32.63 4.46
C ILE A 134 24.04 33.55 5.56
N PRO A 135 25.29 34.04 5.46
CA PRO A 135 25.66 35.12 6.34
C PRO A 135 24.80 36.28 5.84
N ARG A 136 24.06 36.89 6.76
CA ARG A 136 23.26 38.10 6.51
C ARG A 136 23.91 38.94 5.41
N GLY A 137 23.15 39.16 4.34
CA GLY A 137 23.69 39.58 3.05
C GLY A 137 24.70 40.73 3.16
N ARG A 138 25.93 40.45 2.74
CA ARG A 138 26.71 41.27 1.80
C ARG A 138 28.08 40.63 1.61
N SER A 139 28.54 40.70 0.36
CA SER A 139 29.90 40.51 -0.10
C SER A 139 30.43 39.08 -0.37
N LEU A 140 30.55 38.84 -1.68
CA LEU A 140 31.77 38.44 -2.39
C LEU A 140 32.08 36.95 -2.55
N ARG A 141 31.99 36.55 -3.83
CA ARG A 141 32.94 35.72 -4.58
C ARG A 141 33.54 34.52 -3.85
N GLY A 142 33.13 33.33 -4.29
CA GLY A 142 33.95 32.13 -4.25
C GLY A 142 33.29 30.96 -3.55
N CYS A 143 32.54 30.17 -4.31
CA CYS A 143 32.38 28.74 -4.04
C CYS A 143 32.51 28.03 -5.38
N ALA A 144 33.72 27.53 -5.66
CA ALA A 144 33.97 26.64 -6.77
C ALA A 144 33.29 25.30 -6.48
N VAL A 145 32.50 24.82 -7.43
CA VAL A 145 31.88 23.50 -7.43
C VAL A 145 32.89 22.51 -8.03
N PRO A 146 33.30 21.42 -7.35
CA PRO A 146 33.97 20.32 -8.03
C PRO A 146 32.94 19.39 -8.70
N MET A 147 33.29 18.91 -9.89
CA MET A 147 32.54 18.00 -10.76
C MET A 147 32.53 16.57 -10.20
#